data_AF-A0A447ISV9-F1
#
_entry.id   AF-A0A447ISV9-F1
#
_cell.length_a   1.000
_cell.length_b   1.000
_cell.length_c   1.000
_cell.angle_alpha   90.00
_cell.angle_beta   90.00
_cell.angle_gamma   90.00
#
_symmetry.space_group_name_H-M   'P 1'
#
loop_
_entity.id
_entity.type
_entity.pdbx_description
1 polymer ?
#
loop_
_entity_poly.entity_id
_entity_poly.type
_entity_poly.pdbx_seq_one_letter_code
_entity_poly.pdbx_strand_id
1 'polypeptide(L)'
;MFSRTDSGLTNRAIFTGTQFTLYVEGGGGVKDAGSPDVIFWRQIFSSLRPDVSITIKAHGGKPELETVARKVLAGSVQNTIVAMDSDFDEFLDEKLSHEHILYTYGYSWESDAFNYEVLLEAAGRLARLGPLPEGIVNEFKEQYENYFRRMLPYVNADFRLRQMGSSLFPNVAPGRHISNTPGNYAVNVNIKELLFAYRRELKKIDPSRRRQRPSVYIMSARWFLHGHTLQAYVRCALSYLLRRVGRAINVTDDLVEQLAISIFGSFLLHDNSHAGNHYRRLADAI
;
A
#
# COMPACT_ATOMS: atom_id res chain seq x y z
N MET A 1 -28.87 7.88 8.75
CA MET A 1 -28.39 9.26 8.51
C MET A 1 -27.40 9.71 9.61
N PHE A 2 -26.52 8.83 10.12
CA PHE A 2 -25.62 9.16 11.25
C PHE A 2 -24.15 9.39 10.84
N SER A 3 -23.80 9.23 9.55
CA SER A 3 -22.41 9.28 9.08
C SER A 3 -22.02 10.59 8.41
N ARG A 4 -22.88 11.62 8.41
CA ARG A 4 -22.65 12.88 7.69
C ARG A 4 -22.50 14.12 8.57
N THR A 5 -22.97 14.08 9.82
CA THR A 5 -22.84 15.20 10.77
C THR A 5 -21.67 14.97 11.72
N ASP A 6 -21.07 16.06 12.20
CA ASP A 6 -19.93 16.02 13.11
C ASP A 6 -20.28 15.26 14.40
N SER A 7 -21.44 15.54 15.00
CA SER A 7 -21.95 14.78 16.14
C SER A 7 -22.18 13.30 15.81
N GLY A 8 -22.57 12.98 14.58
CA GLY A 8 -22.76 11.60 14.13
C GLY A 8 -21.46 10.82 13.95
N LEU A 9 -20.37 11.51 13.59
CA LEU A 9 -19.01 10.94 13.56
C LEU A 9 -18.51 10.75 15.00
N THR A 10 -18.57 11.79 15.83
CA THR A 10 -18.12 11.76 17.24
C THR A 10 -18.80 10.68 18.06
N ASN A 11 -20.12 10.55 17.95
CA ASN A 11 -20.87 9.62 18.80
C ASN A 11 -20.83 8.18 18.31
N ARG A 12 -20.18 7.88 17.17
CA ARG A 12 -20.20 6.52 16.61
C ARG A 12 -19.55 5.51 17.54
N ALA A 13 -18.40 5.84 18.11
CA ALA A 13 -17.66 4.99 19.03
C ALA A 13 -18.54 4.57 20.23
N ILE A 14 -19.36 5.49 20.74
CA ILE A 14 -20.33 5.24 21.81
C ILE A 14 -21.37 4.21 21.38
N PHE A 15 -21.96 4.37 20.19
CA PHE A 15 -22.96 3.41 19.67
C PHE A 15 -22.40 2.02 19.40
N THR A 16 -21.10 1.92 19.11
CA THR A 16 -20.43 0.65 18.85
C THR A 16 -19.77 0.06 20.10
N GLY A 17 -19.83 0.75 21.25
CA GLY A 17 -19.19 0.33 22.49
C GLY A 17 -17.66 0.28 22.40
N THR A 18 -17.06 1.12 21.55
CA THR A 18 -15.60 1.21 21.37
C THR A 18 -15.09 2.59 21.78
N GLN A 19 -13.79 2.71 22.04
CA GLN A 19 -13.16 4.01 22.35
C GLN A 19 -13.08 4.89 21.11
N PHE A 20 -12.69 4.33 19.97
CA PHE A 20 -12.54 5.07 18.72
C PHE A 20 -13.33 4.43 17.58
N THR A 21 -13.68 5.27 16.60
CA THR A 21 -14.02 4.83 15.25
C THR A 21 -12.86 5.17 14.32
N LEU A 22 -12.31 4.17 13.64
CA LEU A 22 -11.28 4.36 12.62
C LEU A 22 -11.91 4.32 11.22
N TYR A 23 -11.74 5.40 10.46
CA TYR A 23 -12.12 5.48 9.06
C TYR A 23 -10.93 5.22 8.15
N VAL A 24 -11.12 4.33 7.18
CA VAL A 24 -10.09 3.91 6.20
C VAL A 24 -10.66 3.95 4.77
N GLU A 25 -9.78 3.84 3.78
CA GLU A 25 -10.18 3.84 2.37
C GLU A 25 -11.01 2.58 2.02
N GLY A 26 -11.77 2.67 0.93
CA GLY A 26 -12.56 1.57 0.38
C GLY A 26 -14.08 1.75 0.49
N GLY A 27 -14.83 0.68 0.26
CA GLY A 27 -16.31 0.70 0.39
C GLY A 27 -17.08 1.12 -0.87
N GLY A 28 -16.44 1.07 -2.05
CA GLY A 28 -17.05 1.35 -3.37
C GLY A 28 -18.13 0.36 -3.85
N GLY A 29 -18.83 -0.32 -2.94
CA GLY A 29 -19.91 -1.27 -3.25
C GLY A 29 -19.69 -2.65 -2.62
N VAL A 30 -20.67 -3.06 -1.80
CA VAL A 30 -20.85 -4.36 -1.11
C VAL A 30 -19.79 -4.71 -0.05
N LYS A 31 -20.19 -4.42 1.21
CA LYS A 31 -19.68 -4.91 2.51
C LYS A 31 -18.29 -4.40 2.95
N ASP A 32 -18.34 -3.37 3.82
CA ASP A 32 -17.24 -2.81 4.64
C ASP A 32 -16.33 -3.84 5.36
N ALA A 33 -16.73 -5.10 5.48
CA ALA A 33 -16.04 -6.11 6.29
C ALA A 33 -14.88 -6.82 5.58
N GLY A 34 -14.66 -6.59 4.28
CA GLY A 34 -13.69 -7.35 3.47
C GLY A 34 -12.67 -6.51 2.69
N SER A 35 -12.63 -5.18 2.86
CA SER A 35 -11.60 -4.38 2.15
C SER A 35 -10.21 -4.69 2.71
N PRO A 36 -9.18 -4.78 1.84
CA PRO A 36 -7.79 -4.94 2.28
C PRO A 36 -7.35 -3.87 3.27
N ASP A 37 -7.77 -2.61 3.09
CA ASP A 37 -7.49 -1.50 4.01
C ASP A 37 -8.04 -1.77 5.42
N VAL A 38 -9.28 -2.24 5.50
CA VAL A 38 -9.92 -2.58 6.77
C VAL A 38 -9.17 -3.72 7.45
N ILE A 39 -8.76 -4.74 6.71
CA ILE A 39 -8.02 -5.90 7.24
C ILE A 39 -6.62 -5.46 7.68
N PHE A 40 -5.95 -4.63 6.88
CA PHE A 40 -4.63 -4.09 7.16
C PHE A 40 -4.61 -3.29 8.45
N TRP A 41 -5.43 -2.24 8.55
CA TRP A 41 -5.48 -1.41 9.76
C TRP A 41 -5.98 -2.18 10.98
N ARG A 42 -6.90 -3.14 10.81
CA ARG A 42 -7.28 -4.06 11.89
C ARG A 42 -6.09 -4.83 12.41
N GLN A 43 -5.25 -5.33 11.52
CA GLN A 43 -4.06 -6.09 11.88
C GLN A 43 -3.03 -5.21 12.59
N ILE A 44 -2.84 -3.94 12.17
CA ILE A 44 -1.96 -2.99 12.87
C ILE A 44 -2.40 -2.82 14.32
N PHE A 45 -3.67 -2.44 14.54
CA PHE A 45 -4.18 -2.17 15.87
C PHE A 45 -4.28 -3.42 16.75
N SER A 46 -4.70 -4.56 16.20
CA SER A 46 -4.76 -5.81 16.98
C SER A 46 -3.37 -6.30 17.42
N SER A 47 -2.33 -6.00 16.64
CA SER A 47 -0.96 -6.40 16.95
C SER A 47 -0.29 -5.43 17.93
N LEU A 48 -0.44 -4.11 17.71
CA LEU A 48 0.30 -3.09 18.45
C LEU A 48 -0.46 -2.47 19.62
N ARG A 49 -1.79 -2.42 19.57
CA ARG A 49 -2.68 -1.83 20.59
C ARG A 49 -3.89 -2.72 20.88
N PRO A 50 -3.68 -3.97 21.33
CA PRO A 50 -4.77 -4.86 21.68
C PRO A 50 -5.62 -4.35 22.86
N ASP A 51 -5.10 -3.39 23.62
CA ASP A 51 -5.77 -2.69 24.71
C ASP A 51 -6.79 -1.65 24.23
N VAL A 52 -6.69 -1.17 22.98
CA VAL A 52 -7.58 -0.13 22.45
C VAL A 52 -8.73 -0.76 21.67
N SER A 53 -9.95 -0.48 22.13
CA SER A 53 -11.18 -0.89 21.44
C SER A 53 -11.49 0.04 20.27
N ILE A 54 -11.44 -0.48 19.04
CA ILE A 54 -11.65 0.31 17.81
C ILE A 54 -12.66 -0.36 16.89
N THR A 55 -13.64 0.42 16.42
CA THR A 55 -14.48 0.03 15.28
C THR A 55 -13.90 0.58 13.99
N ILE A 56 -13.57 -0.27 13.03
CA ILE A 56 -12.99 0.12 11.75
C ILE A 56 -14.06 0.12 10.66
N LYS A 57 -14.12 1.18 9.86
CA LYS A 57 -15.08 1.34 8.75
C LYS A 57 -14.41 1.92 7.50
N ALA A 58 -14.71 1.32 6.36
CA ALA A 58 -14.43 1.93 5.06
C ALA A 58 -15.28 3.20 4.86
N HIS A 59 -14.72 4.24 4.25
CA HIS A 59 -15.40 5.53 4.06
C HIS A 59 -15.09 6.21 2.73
N GLY A 60 -15.16 5.47 1.63
CA GLY A 60 -14.93 6.01 0.30
C GLY A 60 -13.44 6.10 -0.04
N GLY A 61 -13.11 6.98 -0.98
CA GLY A 61 -11.72 7.24 -1.33
C GLY A 61 -11.08 8.27 -0.41
N LYS A 62 -9.82 8.56 -0.68
CA LYS A 62 -9.04 9.59 0.00
C LYS A 62 -9.73 10.96 0.09
N PRO A 63 -10.41 11.51 -0.94
CA PRO A 63 -11.08 12.81 -0.82
C PRO A 63 -12.19 12.84 0.25
N GLU A 64 -12.93 11.74 0.39
CA GLU A 64 -13.95 11.59 1.44
C GLU A 64 -13.30 11.51 2.83
N LEU A 65 -12.19 10.77 2.96
CA LEU A 65 -11.45 10.69 4.22
C LEU A 65 -10.78 12.01 4.61
N GLU A 66 -10.20 12.75 3.67
CA GLU A 66 -9.63 14.07 3.92
C GLU A 66 -10.68 15.04 4.51
N THR A 67 -11.93 14.93 4.06
CA THR A 67 -13.02 15.72 4.62
C THR A 67 -13.24 15.40 6.10
N VAL A 68 -13.15 14.13 6.49
CA VAL A 68 -13.24 13.71 7.90
C VAL A 68 -11.97 14.11 8.67
N ALA A 69 -10.79 13.94 8.08
CA ALA A 69 -9.51 14.27 8.68
C ALA A 69 -9.42 15.76 9.01
N ARG A 70 -9.90 16.65 8.13
CA ARG A 70 -9.96 18.11 8.41
C ARG A 70 -10.88 18.45 9.57
N LYS A 71 -11.96 17.70 9.78
CA LYS A 71 -12.85 17.88 10.95
C LYS A 71 -12.19 17.42 12.26
N VAL A 72 -11.45 16.31 12.21
CA VAL A 72 -10.61 15.85 13.33
C VAL A 72 -9.55 16.89 13.65
N LEU A 73 -8.82 17.38 12.64
CA LEU A 73 -7.80 18.42 12.78
C LEU A 73 -8.36 19.72 13.38
N ALA A 74 -9.58 20.10 13.01
CA ALA A 74 -10.26 21.28 13.54
C ALA A 74 -10.87 21.06 14.94
N GLY A 75 -10.80 19.83 15.49
CA GLY A 75 -11.41 19.47 16.77
C GLY A 75 -12.94 19.40 16.75
N SER A 76 -13.58 19.47 15.58
CA SER A 76 -15.05 19.40 15.47
C SER A 76 -15.59 17.98 15.59
N VAL A 77 -14.71 16.98 15.36
CA VAL A 77 -14.99 15.56 15.55
C VAL A 77 -14.00 14.95 16.56
N GLN A 78 -14.52 14.22 17.53
CA GLN A 78 -13.75 13.53 18.58
C GLN A 78 -13.92 12.01 18.46
N ASN A 79 -13.14 11.22 19.22
CA ASN A 79 -13.22 9.75 19.24
C ASN A 79 -13.16 9.10 17.86
N THR A 80 -12.47 9.77 16.93
CA THR A 80 -12.40 9.41 15.52
C THR A 80 -10.96 9.47 15.06
N ILE A 81 -10.51 8.38 14.46
CA ILE A 81 -9.21 8.27 13.82
C ILE A 81 -9.47 8.15 12.31
N VAL A 82 -8.61 8.76 11.51
CA VAL A 82 -8.63 8.62 10.05
C VAL A 82 -7.30 8.04 9.63
N ALA A 83 -7.29 6.99 8.81
CA ALA A 83 -6.08 6.43 8.25
C ALA A 83 -6.16 6.32 6.73
N MET A 84 -5.13 6.81 6.04
CA MET A 84 -5.09 6.98 4.59
C MET A 84 -3.79 6.44 4.01
N ASP A 85 -3.79 6.16 2.70
CA ASP A 85 -2.54 5.93 1.99
C ASP A 85 -1.73 7.23 1.89
N SER A 86 -0.40 7.16 2.08
CA SER A 86 0.46 8.34 1.96
C SER A 86 0.57 8.86 0.52
N ASP A 87 0.33 8.04 -0.50
CA ASP A 87 0.62 8.31 -1.91
C ASP A 87 2.00 9.01 -2.08
N PHE A 88 1.98 10.30 -2.43
CA PHE A 88 3.12 11.19 -2.50
C PHE A 88 2.94 12.43 -1.62
N ASP A 89 1.97 12.42 -0.70
CA ASP A 89 1.53 13.60 0.06
C ASP A 89 2.68 14.28 0.80
N GLU A 90 3.64 13.50 1.31
CA GLU A 90 4.82 14.02 1.99
C GLU A 90 5.69 14.88 1.06
N PHE A 91 5.79 14.50 -0.21
CA PHE A 91 6.57 15.23 -1.21
C PHE A 91 5.78 16.34 -1.91
N LEU A 92 4.45 16.31 -1.77
CA LEU A 92 3.54 17.31 -2.32
C LEU A 92 3.10 18.35 -1.27
N ASP A 93 3.54 18.19 -0.02
CA ASP A 93 3.15 19.03 1.13
C ASP A 93 1.62 18.97 1.41
N GLU A 94 1.04 17.78 1.22
CA GLU A 94 -0.40 17.53 1.37
C GLU A 94 -0.74 16.78 2.68
N LYS A 95 0.25 16.30 3.43
CA LYS A 95 0.04 15.58 4.69
C LYS A 95 -0.53 16.49 5.79
N LEU A 96 -1.64 16.07 6.38
CA LEU A 96 -2.19 16.65 7.60
C LEU A 96 -1.48 16.08 8.84
N SER A 97 -1.00 16.94 9.75
CA SER A 97 -0.31 16.51 10.97
C SER A 97 -1.25 16.54 12.18
N HIS A 98 -1.59 15.36 12.71
CA HIS A 98 -2.42 15.20 13.92
C HIS A 98 -2.29 13.76 14.46
N GLU A 99 -2.38 13.55 15.77
CA GLU A 99 -2.26 12.21 16.40
C GLU A 99 -3.29 11.19 15.89
N HIS A 100 -4.53 11.64 15.68
CA HIS A 100 -5.62 10.83 15.12
C HIS A 100 -5.71 10.83 13.57
N ILE A 101 -4.70 11.33 12.85
CA ILE A 101 -4.63 11.25 11.39
C ILE A 101 -3.38 10.45 11.01
N LEU A 102 -3.62 9.21 10.57
CA LEU A 102 -2.59 8.23 10.32
C LEU A 102 -2.36 8.08 8.81
N TYR A 103 -1.12 7.77 8.44
CA TYR A 103 -0.76 7.43 7.07
C TYR A 103 0.02 6.13 7.04
N THR A 104 -0.04 5.43 5.91
CA THR A 104 0.91 4.34 5.61
C THR A 104 2.34 4.87 5.53
N TYR A 105 3.34 4.01 5.75
CA TYR A 105 4.75 4.40 5.74
C TYR A 105 5.23 4.71 4.31
N GLY A 106 5.09 3.74 3.41
CA GLY A 106 5.27 3.92 1.97
C GLY A 106 4.04 4.54 1.32
N TYR A 107 3.96 4.42 0.00
CA TYR A 107 2.89 4.97 -0.83
C TYR A 107 1.51 4.47 -0.44
N SER A 108 1.40 3.19 -0.08
CA SER A 108 0.16 2.54 0.30
C SER A 108 0.42 1.35 1.21
N TRP A 109 -0.64 0.74 1.75
CA TRP A 109 -0.48 -0.46 2.59
C TRP A 109 0.24 -1.60 1.85
N GLU A 110 0.04 -1.74 0.53
CA GLU A 110 0.76 -2.73 -0.30
C GLU A 110 2.27 -2.48 -0.24
N SER A 111 2.67 -1.21 -0.27
CA SER A 111 4.07 -0.82 -0.15
C SER A 111 4.64 -1.18 1.22
N ASP A 112 3.83 -1.31 2.25
CA ASP A 112 4.34 -1.68 3.57
C ASP A 112 4.35 -3.19 3.77
N ALA A 113 3.28 -3.87 3.36
CA ALA A 113 3.10 -5.30 3.53
C ALA A 113 3.92 -6.15 2.56
N PHE A 114 4.15 -5.72 1.31
CA PHE A 114 4.78 -6.56 0.28
C PHE A 114 6.33 -6.49 0.24
N ASN A 115 6.99 -6.62 1.39
CA ASN A 115 8.45 -6.77 1.44
C ASN A 115 8.89 -8.19 1.09
N TYR A 116 10.17 -8.39 0.74
CA TYR A 116 10.64 -9.69 0.29
C TYR A 116 10.56 -10.74 1.40
N GLU A 117 10.73 -10.38 2.67
CA GLU A 117 10.61 -11.27 3.82
C GLU A 117 9.20 -11.86 3.92
N VAL A 118 8.18 -11.02 3.74
CA VAL A 118 6.77 -11.42 3.68
C VAL A 118 6.52 -12.36 2.51
N LEU A 119 7.10 -12.11 1.33
CA LEU A 119 6.93 -12.97 0.17
C LEU A 119 7.60 -14.34 0.32
N LEU A 120 8.78 -14.38 0.93
CA LEU A 120 9.49 -15.63 1.23
C LEU A 120 8.72 -16.46 2.26
N GLU A 121 8.22 -15.82 3.32
CA GLU A 121 7.37 -16.48 4.33
C GLU A 121 6.06 -16.99 3.72
N ALA A 122 5.39 -16.18 2.89
CA ALA A 122 4.17 -16.58 2.19
C ALA A 122 4.41 -17.78 1.26
N ALA A 123 5.52 -17.78 0.50
CA ALA A 123 5.90 -18.90 -0.35
C ALA A 123 6.20 -20.16 0.47
N GLY A 124 6.89 -20.05 1.60
CA GLY A 124 7.15 -21.16 2.53
C GLY A 124 5.86 -21.79 3.05
N ARG A 125 4.94 -20.97 3.58
CA ARG A 125 3.62 -21.41 4.06
C ARG A 125 2.81 -22.11 2.98
N LEU A 126 2.72 -21.50 1.79
CA LEU A 126 1.96 -22.06 0.66
C LEU A 126 2.58 -23.37 0.14
N ALA A 127 3.90 -23.46 0.09
CA ALA A 127 4.60 -24.65 -0.36
C ALA A 127 4.60 -25.80 0.68
N ARG A 128 4.14 -25.51 1.91
CA ARG A 128 4.22 -26.37 3.10
C ARG A 128 5.65 -26.76 3.40
N LEU A 129 6.55 -25.79 3.28
CA LEU A 129 7.95 -25.92 3.61
C LEU A 129 8.23 -25.17 4.91
N GLY A 130 9.31 -25.56 5.59
CA GLY A 130 9.95 -24.67 6.56
C GLY A 130 10.67 -23.53 5.81
N PRO A 131 11.92 -23.19 6.17
CA PRO A 131 12.70 -22.24 5.40
C PRO A 131 12.86 -22.67 3.94
N LEU A 132 12.75 -21.71 3.02
CA LEU A 132 13.05 -21.94 1.61
C LEU A 132 14.55 -22.22 1.41
N PRO A 133 14.95 -23.03 0.40
CA PRO A 133 16.35 -23.26 0.10
C PRO A 133 17.12 -21.96 -0.16
N GLU A 134 18.30 -21.81 0.45
CA GLU A 134 19.08 -20.57 0.44
C GLU A 134 19.37 -20.05 -0.98
N GLY A 135 19.67 -20.95 -1.93
CA GLY A 135 19.88 -20.58 -3.33
C GLY A 135 18.66 -19.91 -3.98
N ILE A 136 17.44 -20.36 -3.65
CA ILE A 136 16.19 -19.75 -4.14
C ILE A 136 15.96 -18.39 -3.47
N VAL A 137 16.25 -18.30 -2.16
CA VAL A 137 16.14 -17.05 -1.40
C VAL A 137 17.05 -15.97 -1.99
N ASN A 138 18.32 -16.28 -2.21
CA ASN A 138 19.31 -15.34 -2.73
C ASN A 138 18.97 -14.90 -4.16
N GLU A 139 18.60 -15.83 -5.02
CA GLU A 139 18.16 -15.51 -6.38
C GLU A 139 16.92 -14.60 -6.39
N PHE A 140 15.94 -14.89 -5.53
CA PHE A 140 14.73 -14.08 -5.45
C PHE A 140 15.03 -12.65 -4.97
N LYS A 141 15.88 -12.50 -3.94
CA LYS A 141 16.32 -11.18 -3.46
C LYS A 141 16.97 -10.37 -4.58
N GLU A 142 17.86 -10.98 -5.36
CA GLU A 142 18.50 -10.30 -6.49
C GLU A 142 17.48 -9.86 -7.56
N GLN A 143 16.52 -10.73 -7.91
CA GLN A 143 15.47 -10.40 -8.86
C GLN A 143 14.55 -9.29 -8.34
N TYR A 144 14.21 -9.33 -7.05
CA TYR A 144 13.40 -8.32 -6.37
C TYR A 144 14.06 -6.94 -6.45
N GLU A 145 15.33 -6.85 -6.03
CA GLU A 145 16.10 -5.60 -6.09
C GLU A 145 16.28 -5.10 -7.52
N ASN A 146 16.54 -6.00 -8.48
CA ASN A 146 16.68 -5.61 -9.88
C ASN A 146 15.36 -5.08 -10.47
N TYR A 147 14.21 -5.67 -10.09
CA TYR A 147 12.91 -5.18 -10.52
C TYR A 147 12.68 -3.74 -10.05
N PHE A 148 12.86 -3.46 -8.75
CA PHE A 148 12.65 -2.11 -8.22
C PHE A 148 13.67 -1.10 -8.74
N ARG A 149 14.93 -1.49 -8.94
CA ARG A 149 15.93 -0.64 -9.60
C ARG A 149 15.47 -0.21 -11.00
N ARG A 150 14.86 -1.11 -11.77
CA ARG A 150 14.34 -0.82 -13.12
C ARG A 150 13.03 -0.03 -13.09
N MET A 151 12.24 -0.13 -12.03
CA MET A 151 11.00 0.64 -11.84
C MET A 151 11.25 2.08 -11.39
N LEU A 152 12.37 2.37 -10.73
CA LEU A 152 12.66 3.69 -10.14
C LEU A 152 12.50 4.89 -11.09
N PRO A 153 12.96 4.84 -12.37
CA PRO A 153 12.74 5.94 -13.29
C PRO A 153 11.25 6.19 -13.58
N TYR A 154 10.42 5.14 -13.54
CA TYR A 154 8.98 5.22 -13.82
C TYR A 154 8.17 5.65 -12.60
N VAL A 155 8.63 5.33 -11.39
CA VAL A 155 8.10 5.91 -10.15
C VAL A 155 8.36 7.42 -10.14
N ASN A 156 9.58 7.85 -10.47
CA ASN A 156 9.88 9.28 -10.63
C ASN A 156 9.07 9.94 -11.76
N ALA A 157 8.82 9.21 -12.85
CA ALA A 157 7.97 9.70 -13.93
C ALA A 157 6.51 9.87 -13.48
N ASP A 158 5.98 8.93 -12.71
CA ASP A 158 4.63 9.00 -12.13
C ASP A 158 4.51 10.17 -11.15
N PHE A 159 5.45 10.30 -10.21
CA PHE A 159 5.51 11.43 -9.28
C PHE A 159 5.49 12.77 -10.03
N ARG A 160 6.29 12.89 -11.10
CA ARG A 160 6.30 14.10 -11.93
C ARG A 160 4.97 14.33 -12.64
N LEU A 161 4.31 13.28 -13.14
CA LEU A 161 2.97 13.41 -13.73
C LEU A 161 1.95 13.88 -12.69
N ARG A 162 2.06 13.43 -11.43
CA ARG A 162 1.20 13.87 -10.32
C ARG A 162 1.32 15.36 -10.03
N GLN A 163 2.54 15.88 -9.99
CA GLN A 163 2.79 17.33 -9.91
C GLN A 163 2.13 18.11 -11.06
N MET A 164 1.86 17.45 -12.18
CA MET A 164 1.20 18.01 -13.36
C MET A 164 -0.31 17.71 -13.43
N GLY A 165 -0.91 17.10 -12.40
CA GLY A 165 -2.33 16.73 -12.34
C GLY A 165 -2.69 15.49 -13.19
N SER A 166 -1.74 14.59 -13.41
CA SER A 166 -1.90 13.32 -14.13
C SER A 166 -1.23 12.17 -13.37
N SER A 167 -1.25 10.95 -13.89
CA SER A 167 -0.55 9.81 -13.28
C SER A 167 -0.26 8.74 -14.32
N LEU A 168 0.86 8.06 -14.21
CA LEU A 168 1.26 6.93 -15.04
C LEU A 168 0.47 5.66 -14.69
N PHE A 169 0.47 5.27 -13.43
CA PHE A 169 0.12 3.89 -13.04
C PHE A 169 -1.36 3.55 -13.06
N PRO A 170 -2.30 4.40 -12.62
CA PRO A 170 -3.73 4.16 -12.82
C PRO A 170 -4.12 3.98 -14.29
N ASN A 171 -3.27 4.48 -15.22
CA ASN A 171 -3.47 4.40 -16.66
C ASN A 171 -2.76 3.20 -17.31
N VAL A 172 -2.02 2.40 -16.55
CA VAL A 172 -1.45 1.13 -16.99
C VAL A 172 -2.28 0.03 -16.35
N ALA A 173 -2.98 -0.78 -17.16
CA ALA A 173 -3.77 -1.87 -16.61
C ALA A 173 -2.87 -2.80 -15.76
N PRO A 174 -3.35 -3.25 -14.57
CA PRO A 174 -2.58 -4.10 -13.68
C PRO A 174 -1.91 -5.26 -14.42
N GLY A 175 -0.61 -5.42 -14.18
CA GLY A 175 0.21 -6.47 -14.79
C GLY A 175 0.76 -6.19 -16.20
N ARG A 176 0.28 -5.20 -16.96
CA ARG A 176 0.86 -4.91 -18.31
C ARG A 176 2.31 -4.41 -18.25
N HIS A 177 2.69 -3.81 -17.13
CA HIS A 177 4.06 -3.38 -16.83
C HIS A 177 5.00 -4.55 -16.47
N ILE A 178 4.49 -5.78 -16.40
CA ILE A 178 5.25 -6.99 -16.08
C ILE A 178 5.52 -7.77 -17.36
N SER A 179 6.72 -8.31 -17.46
CA SER A 179 7.08 -9.35 -18.42
C SER A 179 7.78 -10.50 -17.70
N ASN A 180 7.77 -11.69 -18.28
CA ASN A 180 8.48 -12.84 -17.70
C ASN A 180 9.60 -13.25 -18.65
N THR A 181 10.76 -13.62 -18.08
CA THR A 181 11.84 -14.20 -18.88
C THR A 181 11.42 -15.59 -19.39
N PRO A 182 11.54 -15.86 -20.70
CA PRO A 182 11.28 -17.18 -21.25
C PRO A 182 12.15 -18.25 -20.57
N GLY A 183 11.57 -19.42 -20.28
CA GLY A 183 12.26 -20.57 -19.68
C GLY A 183 12.25 -20.59 -18.16
N ASN A 184 12.67 -19.51 -17.48
CA ASN A 184 12.75 -19.49 -16.01
C ASN A 184 11.60 -18.71 -15.33
N TYR A 185 10.74 -18.04 -16.09
CA TYR A 185 9.60 -17.24 -15.60
C TYR A 185 9.98 -16.12 -14.62
N ALA A 186 11.25 -15.70 -14.59
CA ALA A 186 11.70 -14.58 -13.75
C ALA A 186 10.94 -13.30 -14.10
N VAL A 187 10.46 -12.60 -13.07
CA VAL A 187 9.61 -11.42 -13.22
C VAL A 187 10.46 -10.21 -13.60
N ASN A 188 10.06 -9.50 -14.65
CA ASN A 188 10.77 -8.39 -15.24
C ASN A 188 9.85 -7.20 -15.51
N VAL A 189 10.46 -6.04 -15.74
CA VAL A 189 9.75 -4.82 -16.12
C VAL A 189 9.55 -4.77 -17.64
N ASN A 190 8.29 -4.62 -18.06
CA ASN A 190 7.92 -4.30 -19.43
C ASN A 190 8.09 -2.80 -19.71
N ILE A 191 9.33 -2.43 -19.99
CA ILE A 191 9.74 -1.05 -20.31
C ILE A 191 8.94 -0.44 -21.47
N LYS A 192 8.61 -1.24 -22.49
CA LYS A 192 7.91 -0.73 -23.69
C LYS A 192 6.51 -0.22 -23.33
N GLU A 193 5.78 -0.98 -22.51
CA GLU A 193 4.45 -0.59 -22.04
C GLU A 193 4.50 0.69 -21.20
N LEU A 194 5.45 0.75 -20.25
CA LEU A 194 5.60 1.92 -19.37
C LEU A 194 5.96 3.18 -20.16
N LEU A 195 6.89 3.10 -21.12
CA LEU A 195 7.23 4.22 -22.00
C LEU A 195 6.05 4.65 -22.87
N PHE A 196 5.28 3.70 -23.40
CA PHE A 196 4.10 4.00 -24.18
C PHE A 196 3.04 4.74 -23.35
N ALA A 197 2.73 4.24 -22.16
CA ALA A 197 1.79 4.86 -21.24
C ALA A 197 2.26 6.24 -20.79
N TYR A 198 3.54 6.38 -20.41
CA TYR A 198 4.12 7.67 -20.03
C TYR A 198 4.00 8.71 -21.14
N ARG A 199 4.34 8.34 -22.39
CA ARG A 199 4.20 9.24 -23.53
C ARG A 199 2.75 9.63 -23.79
N ARG A 200 1.80 8.72 -23.58
CA ARG A 200 0.37 8.99 -23.72
C ARG A 200 -0.12 10.01 -22.69
N GLU A 201 0.27 9.86 -21.43
CA GLU A 201 -0.10 10.80 -20.38
C GLU A 201 0.59 12.15 -20.56
N LEU A 202 1.86 12.16 -20.95
CA LEU A 202 2.60 13.40 -21.20
C LEU A 202 1.95 14.26 -22.31
N LYS A 203 1.32 13.63 -23.32
CA LYS A 203 0.60 14.35 -24.39
C LYS A 203 -0.60 15.14 -23.88
N LYS A 204 -1.21 14.74 -22.75
CA LYS A 204 -2.37 15.41 -22.15
C LYS A 204 -1.98 16.68 -21.38
N ILE A 205 -0.70 16.84 -21.05
CA ILE A 205 -0.20 17.95 -20.23
C ILE A 205 0.25 19.11 -21.11
N ASP A 206 -0.03 20.33 -20.69
CA ASP A 206 0.44 21.55 -21.37
C ASP A 206 1.98 21.57 -21.54
N PRO A 207 2.51 21.85 -22.75
CA PRO A 207 3.95 21.91 -23.01
C PRO A 207 4.76 22.82 -22.07
N SER A 208 4.17 23.91 -21.57
CA SER A 208 4.82 24.82 -20.62
C SER A 208 5.15 24.15 -19.29
N ARG A 209 4.21 23.33 -18.77
CA ARG A 209 4.38 22.57 -17.52
C ARG A 209 5.44 21.47 -17.65
N ARG A 210 5.59 20.87 -18.84
CA ARG A 210 6.58 19.81 -19.12
C ARG A 210 8.04 20.25 -18.96
N ARG A 211 8.32 21.55 -18.99
CA ARG A 211 9.69 22.10 -18.88
C ARG A 211 10.16 22.29 -17.44
N GLN A 212 9.23 22.28 -16.48
CA GLN A 212 9.57 22.41 -15.06
C GLN A 212 10.31 21.14 -14.59
N ARG A 213 11.48 21.34 -13.95
CA ARG A 213 12.24 20.26 -13.33
C ARG A 213 11.69 19.99 -11.93
N PRO A 214 11.58 18.72 -11.50
CA PRO A 214 11.18 18.43 -10.14
C PRO A 214 12.28 18.86 -9.16
N SER A 215 11.87 19.40 -8.01
CA SER A 215 12.75 19.77 -6.89
C SER A 215 13.17 18.56 -6.05
N VAL A 216 12.38 17.49 -6.09
CA VAL A 216 12.57 16.26 -5.32
C VAL A 216 12.56 15.06 -6.25
N TYR A 217 13.37 14.06 -5.91
CA TYR A 217 13.38 12.77 -6.58
C TYR A 217 13.10 11.66 -5.58
N ILE A 218 12.28 10.70 -6.02
CA ILE A 218 12.02 9.48 -5.27
C ILE A 218 13.27 8.60 -5.35
N MET A 219 13.74 8.15 -4.19
CA MET A 219 14.97 7.36 -4.06
C MET A 219 14.71 5.85 -3.97
N SER A 220 13.48 5.44 -3.66
CA SER A 220 13.11 4.03 -3.52
C SER A 220 11.83 3.72 -4.27
N ALA A 221 11.94 2.93 -5.35
CA ALA A 221 10.76 2.44 -6.05
C ALA A 221 9.97 1.46 -5.19
N ARG A 222 10.65 0.77 -4.26
CA ARG A 222 10.03 -0.21 -3.37
C ARG A 222 8.94 0.41 -2.51
N TRP A 223 9.21 1.58 -1.94
CA TRP A 223 8.27 2.27 -1.04
C TRP A 223 7.25 3.11 -1.78
N PHE A 224 7.54 3.52 -3.02
CA PHE A 224 6.76 4.54 -3.71
C PHE A 224 6.11 4.09 -5.02
N LEU A 225 6.06 2.78 -5.26
CA LEU A 225 5.32 2.22 -6.38
C LEU A 225 3.83 2.16 -6.04
N HIS A 226 2.98 2.62 -6.96
CA HIS A 226 1.52 2.53 -6.85
C HIS A 226 1.03 1.14 -6.42
N GLY A 227 0.14 1.08 -5.41
CA GLY A 227 -0.29 -0.15 -4.73
C GLY A 227 -0.71 -1.29 -5.65
N HIS A 228 -1.74 -1.11 -6.47
CA HIS A 228 -2.19 -2.15 -7.41
C HIS A 228 -1.14 -2.55 -8.47
N THR A 229 -0.21 -1.65 -8.79
CA THR A 229 0.92 -1.97 -9.68
C THR A 229 1.88 -2.92 -8.97
N LEU A 230 2.20 -2.63 -7.71
CA LEU A 230 3.01 -3.48 -6.86
C LEU A 230 2.34 -4.84 -6.60
N GLN A 231 1.04 -4.87 -6.33
CA GLN A 231 0.28 -6.10 -6.12
C GLN A 231 0.36 -7.05 -7.32
N ALA A 232 0.24 -6.53 -8.54
CA ALA A 232 0.41 -7.34 -9.74
C ALA A 232 1.81 -7.95 -9.82
N TYR A 233 2.86 -7.20 -9.47
CA TYR A 233 4.23 -7.71 -9.39
C TYR A 233 4.33 -8.83 -8.37
N VAL A 234 3.79 -8.60 -7.17
CA VAL A 234 3.82 -9.54 -6.06
C VAL A 234 3.16 -10.87 -6.42
N ARG A 235 1.99 -10.83 -7.07
CA ARG A 235 1.31 -12.05 -7.53
C ARG A 235 2.19 -12.86 -8.49
N CYS A 236 2.85 -12.20 -9.44
CA CYS A 236 3.79 -12.85 -10.35
C CYS A 236 5.04 -13.37 -9.63
N ALA A 237 5.59 -12.59 -8.70
CA ALA A 237 6.78 -12.91 -7.91
C ALA A 237 6.55 -14.14 -7.01
N LEU A 238 5.41 -14.18 -6.32
CA LEU A 238 5.00 -15.32 -5.50
C LEU A 238 4.75 -16.57 -6.36
N SER A 239 4.09 -16.41 -7.51
CA SER A 239 3.92 -17.51 -8.48
C SER A 239 5.26 -18.07 -8.97
N TYR A 240 6.24 -17.19 -9.22
CA TYR A 240 7.60 -17.58 -9.59
C TYR A 240 8.29 -18.35 -8.46
N LEU A 241 8.27 -17.83 -7.22
CA LEU A 241 8.84 -18.51 -6.05
C LEU A 241 8.26 -19.92 -5.86
N LEU A 242 6.93 -20.06 -5.96
CA LEU A 242 6.26 -21.35 -5.82
C LEU A 242 6.70 -22.36 -6.88
N ARG A 243 6.83 -21.92 -8.14
CA ARG A 243 7.36 -22.76 -9.22
C ARG A 243 8.79 -23.21 -8.95
N ARG A 244 9.61 -22.33 -8.37
CA ARG A 244 11.01 -22.64 -8.03
C ARG A 244 11.16 -23.71 -6.95
N VAL A 245 10.17 -23.84 -6.08
CA VAL A 245 10.09 -24.94 -5.11
C VAL A 245 9.22 -26.12 -5.59
N GLY A 246 8.91 -26.19 -6.89
CA GLY A 246 8.17 -27.31 -7.49
C GLY A 246 6.67 -27.31 -7.18
N ARG A 247 6.10 -26.16 -6.81
CA ARG A 247 4.66 -26.01 -6.52
C ARG A 247 3.97 -25.18 -7.61
N ALA A 248 2.85 -25.70 -8.11
CA ALA A 248 1.98 -24.99 -9.05
C ALA A 248 0.67 -24.62 -8.36
N ILE A 249 0.67 -23.52 -7.62
CA ILE A 249 -0.51 -22.97 -6.95
C ILE A 249 -1.04 -21.80 -7.77
N ASN A 250 -2.36 -21.72 -7.93
CA ASN A 250 -2.98 -20.55 -8.53
C ASN A 250 -2.97 -19.39 -7.52
N VAL A 251 -2.07 -18.43 -7.71
CA VAL A 251 -1.95 -17.26 -6.84
C VAL A 251 -2.95 -16.19 -7.29
N THR A 252 -3.98 -15.96 -6.48
CA THR A 252 -4.97 -14.89 -6.68
C THR A 252 -4.60 -13.64 -5.88
N ASP A 253 -5.21 -12.50 -6.23
CA ASP A 253 -5.01 -11.24 -5.51
C ASP A 253 -5.48 -11.36 -4.05
N ASP A 254 -6.70 -11.88 -3.79
CA ASP A 254 -7.21 -12.12 -2.44
C ASP A 254 -6.27 -13.00 -1.57
N LEU A 255 -5.66 -14.03 -2.18
CA LEU A 255 -4.73 -14.91 -1.46
C LEU A 255 -3.47 -14.16 -1.05
N VAL A 256 -2.94 -13.32 -1.94
CA VAL A 256 -1.77 -12.48 -1.70
C VAL A 256 -2.06 -11.48 -0.58
N GLU A 257 -3.19 -10.78 -0.65
CA GLU A 257 -3.60 -9.77 0.33
C GLU A 257 -3.74 -10.39 1.73
N GLN A 258 -4.52 -11.47 1.86
CA GLN A 258 -4.77 -12.12 3.15
C GLN A 258 -3.48 -12.64 3.79
N LEU A 259 -2.61 -13.29 3.00
CA LEU A 259 -1.35 -13.81 3.51
C LEU A 259 -0.38 -12.68 3.89
N ALA A 260 -0.19 -11.70 3.02
CA ALA A 260 0.77 -10.65 3.25
C ALA A 260 0.40 -9.79 4.46
N ILE A 261 -0.87 -9.38 4.57
CA ILE A 261 -1.35 -8.58 5.71
C ILE A 261 -1.17 -9.38 7.01
N SER A 262 -1.55 -10.66 7.03
CA SER A 262 -1.41 -11.52 8.21
C SER A 262 0.06 -11.70 8.62
N ILE A 263 0.95 -11.99 7.66
CA ILE A 263 2.38 -12.16 7.92
C ILE A 263 2.99 -10.83 8.40
N PHE A 264 2.71 -9.74 7.70
CA PHE A 264 3.19 -8.41 8.06
C PHE A 264 2.79 -8.04 9.49
N GLY A 265 1.52 -8.26 9.84
CA GLY A 265 1.02 -8.08 11.20
C GLY A 265 1.84 -8.83 12.26
N SER A 266 2.17 -10.10 11.98
CA SER A 266 2.99 -10.90 12.90
C SER A 266 4.43 -10.39 13.03
N PHE A 267 4.94 -9.72 11.99
CA PHE A 267 6.29 -9.15 12.02
C PHE A 267 6.35 -7.85 12.81
N LEU A 268 5.28 -7.03 12.84
CA LEU A 268 5.28 -5.69 13.47
C LEU A 268 5.78 -5.66 14.92
N LEU A 269 5.57 -6.71 15.70
CA LEU A 269 6.02 -6.79 17.09
C LEU A 269 7.55 -6.86 17.24
N HIS A 270 8.24 -7.37 16.22
CA HIS A 270 9.68 -7.65 16.24
C HIS A 270 10.42 -6.97 15.08
N ASP A 271 9.70 -6.34 14.17
CA ASP A 271 10.23 -5.73 12.97
C ASP A 271 10.90 -4.39 13.29
N ASN A 272 12.23 -4.35 13.26
CA ASN A 272 13.02 -3.13 13.42
C ASN A 272 13.18 -2.32 12.12
N SER A 273 12.45 -2.68 11.05
CA SER A 273 12.43 -1.90 9.81
C SER A 273 11.87 -0.49 10.02
N HIS A 274 12.07 0.38 9.02
CA HIS A 274 11.46 1.71 9.03
C HIS A 274 9.93 1.67 9.09
N ALA A 275 9.29 0.72 8.40
CA ALA A 275 7.85 0.53 8.43
C ALA A 275 7.38 0.05 9.81
N GLY A 276 8.04 -0.94 10.41
CA GLY A 276 7.72 -1.39 11.78
C GLY A 276 7.84 -0.28 12.82
N ASN A 277 8.92 0.50 12.75
CA ASN A 277 9.12 1.68 13.62
C ASN A 277 8.11 2.80 13.35
N HIS A 278 7.64 2.96 12.11
CA HIS A 278 6.58 3.91 11.78
C HIS A 278 5.28 3.54 12.49
N TYR A 279 4.82 2.30 12.34
CA TYR A 279 3.56 1.86 12.95
C TYR A 279 3.59 1.82 14.47
N ARG A 280 4.73 1.47 15.09
CA ARG A 280 4.88 1.57 16.55
C ARG A 280 4.75 3.01 17.05
N ARG A 281 5.40 3.98 16.38
CA ARG A 281 5.26 5.39 16.74
C ARG A 281 3.83 5.91 16.57
N LEU A 282 3.12 5.48 15.52
CA LEU A 282 1.70 5.80 15.37
C LEU A 282 0.87 5.19 16.50
N ALA A 283 1.11 3.93 16.83
CA ALA A 283 0.42 3.21 17.90
C ALA A 283 0.65 3.83 19.28
N ASP A 284 1.85 4.33 19.56
CA ASP A 284 2.21 4.98 20.83
C ASP A 284 1.54 6.36 21.02
N ALA A 285 1.07 6.98 19.93
CA ALA A 285 0.42 8.29 19.95
C ALA A 285 -1.11 8.22 20.17
N ILE A 286 -1.70 7.01 20.12
CA ILE A 286 -3.14 6.75 20.32
C ILE A 286 -3.41 6.37 21.79
#